data_AF-W4MF10-F1
#
_entry.id   AF-W4MF10-F1
#
_cell.length_a   1.000
_cell.length_b   1.000
_cell.length_c   1.000
_cell.angle_alpha   90.00
_cell.angle_beta   90.00
_cell.angle_gamma   90.00
#
_symmetry.space_group_name_H-M   'P 1'
#
loop_
_entity.id
_entity.type
_entity.pdbx_description
1 polymer ?
#
loop_
_entity_poly.entity_id
_entity_poly.type
_entity_poly.pdbx_seq_one_letter_code
_entity_poly.pdbx_strand_id
1 'polypeptide(L)'
;MLEPGEPLTSERVIGECGAAIMANVHYLVDWVRETGREPSDYVRPIWKDYMAFHQSRDAARRQQQLHESHYSYLDPEEARFITPEMIKAFCIAGQPEQIVEQLQELERQGLNAINFSIPIEKQYRVTEDFARRVMARM
;
A
#
# COMPACT_ATOMS: atom_id res chain seq x y z
N MET A 1 0.86 7.23 8.22
CA MET A 1 0.80 8.67 8.54
C MET A 1 2.22 9.19 8.63
N LEU A 2 2.51 10.36 8.06
CA LEU A 2 3.87 10.91 8.03
C LEU A 2 4.26 11.58 9.35
N GLU A 3 5.53 11.47 9.71
CA GLU A 3 6.15 12.35 10.70
C GLU A 3 6.51 13.71 10.06
N PRO A 4 6.71 14.79 10.86
CA PRO A 4 7.05 16.10 10.32
C PRO A 4 8.27 16.06 9.40
N GLY A 5 8.08 16.42 8.13
CA GLY A 5 9.15 16.44 7.11
C GLY A 5 9.54 15.07 6.54
N GLU A 6 8.89 13.99 6.96
CA GLU A 6 9.21 12.64 6.49
C GLU A 6 8.66 12.41 5.07
N PRO A 7 9.46 11.85 4.15
CA PRO A 7 9.00 11.52 2.81
C PRO A 7 8.19 10.22 2.78
N LEU A 8 7.30 10.10 1.78
CA LEU A 8 6.55 8.86 1.50
C LEU A 8 7.46 7.67 1.18
N THR A 9 8.69 7.92 0.73
CA THR A 9 9.68 6.90 0.40
C THR A 9 10.50 6.41 1.60
N SER A 10 10.20 6.88 2.81
CA SER A 10 10.92 6.42 4.01
C SER A 10 10.63 4.95 4.28
N GLU A 11 11.63 4.23 4.80
CA GLU A 11 11.51 2.81 5.15
C GLU A 11 10.36 2.56 6.13
N ARG A 12 10.13 3.49 7.07
CA ARG A 12 9.03 3.40 8.04
C ARG A 12 7.68 3.42 7.33
N VAL A 13 7.45 4.38 6.43
CA VAL A 13 6.19 4.52 5.70
C VAL A 13 5.96 3.33 4.78
N ILE A 14 6.99 2.92 4.03
CA ILE A 14 6.95 1.73 3.18
C ILE A 14 6.63 0.49 4.02
N GLY A 15 7.23 0.34 5.20
CA GLY A 15 6.96 -0.76 6.13
C GLY A 15 5.54 -0.76 6.70
N GLU A 16 4.86 0.38 6.77
CA GLU A 16 3.48 0.48 7.29
C GLU A 16 2.40 0.13 6.26
N CYS A 17 2.64 0.45 4.99
CA CYS A 17 1.61 0.30 3.93
C CYS A 17 1.98 -0.69 2.82
N GLY A 18 3.25 -1.09 2.72
CA GLY A 18 3.77 -1.82 1.58
C GLY A 18 3.12 -3.18 1.37
N ALA A 19 2.84 -3.93 2.44
CA ALA A 19 2.16 -5.22 2.34
C ALA A 19 0.75 -5.09 1.71
N ALA A 20 0.02 -4.04 2.08
CA ALA A 20 -1.31 -3.76 1.53
C ALA A 20 -1.24 -3.27 0.08
N ILE A 21 -0.22 -2.47 -0.26
CA ILE A 21 0.01 -2.03 -1.65
C ILE A 21 0.37 -3.23 -2.53
N MET A 22 1.30 -4.09 -2.10
CA MET A 22 1.74 -5.24 -2.88
C MET A 22 0.64 -6.27 -3.07
N ALA A 23 -0.25 -6.46 -2.09
CA ALA A 23 -1.46 -7.28 -2.27
C ALA A 23 -2.29 -6.86 -3.51
N ASN A 24 -2.38 -5.56 -3.80
CA ASN A 24 -3.06 -5.07 -5.00
C ASN A 24 -2.25 -5.33 -6.28
N VAL A 25 -0.91 -5.24 -6.22
CA VAL A 25 -0.04 -5.59 -7.35
C VAL A 25 -0.13 -7.09 -7.66
N HIS A 26 -0.18 -7.94 -6.64
CA HIS A 26 -0.37 -9.39 -6.77
C HIS A 26 -1.68 -9.70 -7.52
N TYR A 27 -2.79 -9.07 -7.10
CA TYR A 27 -4.06 -9.15 -7.81
C TYR A 27 -3.95 -8.72 -9.29
N LEU A 28 -3.23 -7.62 -9.56
CA LEU A 28 -3.07 -7.14 -10.94
C LEU A 28 -2.30 -8.12 -11.83
N VAL A 29 -1.38 -8.94 -11.30
CA VAL A 29 -0.72 -10.01 -12.06
C VAL A 29 -1.73 -10.98 -12.65
N ASP A 30 -2.65 -11.45 -11.83
CA ASP A 30 -3.68 -12.41 -12.25
C ASP A 30 -4.71 -11.73 -13.16
N TRP A 31 -5.16 -10.53 -12.80
CA TRP A 31 -6.14 -9.78 -13.60
C TRP A 31 -5.63 -9.44 -15.01
N VAL A 32 -4.37 -8.98 -15.16
CA VAL A 32 -3.78 -8.72 -16.47
C VAL A 32 -3.64 -10.02 -17.27
N ARG A 33 -3.21 -11.12 -16.64
CA ARG A 33 -3.11 -12.44 -17.30
C ARG A 33 -4.46 -12.91 -17.84
N GLU A 34 -5.52 -12.74 -17.06
CA GLU A 34 -6.85 -13.25 -17.38
C GLU A 34 -7.61 -12.37 -18.38
N THR A 35 -7.40 -11.05 -18.32
CA THR A 35 -8.15 -10.10 -19.14
C THR A 35 -7.39 -9.58 -20.35
N GLY A 36 -6.06 -9.71 -20.38
CA GLY A 36 -5.19 -9.11 -21.39
C GLY A 36 -5.16 -7.58 -21.38
N ARG A 37 -5.70 -6.94 -20.33
CA ARG A 37 -5.73 -5.48 -20.17
C ARG A 37 -4.40 -4.97 -19.61
N GLU A 38 -4.16 -3.68 -19.80
CA GLU A 38 -3.02 -2.99 -19.20
C GLU A 38 -3.25 -2.73 -17.70
N PRO A 39 -2.19 -2.77 -16.86
CA PRO A 39 -2.30 -2.39 -15.45
C PRO A 39 -2.69 -0.92 -15.31
N SER A 40 -3.25 -0.59 -14.15
CA SER A 40 -3.59 0.78 -13.75
C SER A 40 -2.39 1.73 -13.89
N ASP A 41 -2.67 3.02 -14.15
CA ASP A 41 -1.63 4.03 -14.42
C ASP A 41 -0.58 4.15 -13.30
N TYR A 42 -0.96 3.95 -12.04
CA TYR A 42 -0.05 3.99 -10.89
C TYR A 42 0.85 2.75 -10.75
N VAL A 43 0.53 1.62 -11.40
CA VAL A 43 1.37 0.40 -11.42
C VAL A 43 2.16 0.27 -12.73
N ARG A 44 1.65 0.84 -13.84
CA ARG A 44 2.32 0.78 -15.15
C ARG A 44 3.82 1.13 -15.12
N PRO A 45 4.29 2.14 -14.37
CA PRO A 45 5.73 2.48 -14.32
C PRO A 45 6.62 1.36 -13.82
N ILE A 46 6.15 0.52 -12.89
CA ILE A 46 6.93 -0.59 -12.32
C ILE A 46 6.69 -1.92 -13.03
N TRP A 47 5.65 -1.99 -13.87
CA TRP A 47 5.08 -3.26 -14.33
C TRP A 47 6.08 -4.18 -15.02
N LYS A 48 6.87 -3.62 -15.95
CA LYS A 48 7.86 -4.38 -16.71
C LYS A 48 8.90 -5.04 -15.77
N ASP A 49 9.44 -4.26 -14.85
CA ASP A 49 10.50 -4.70 -13.95
C ASP A 49 9.95 -5.66 -12.88
N TYR A 50 8.74 -5.38 -12.39
CA TYR A 50 8.03 -6.26 -11.47
C TYR A 50 7.73 -7.63 -12.10
N MET A 51 7.24 -7.65 -13.35
CA MET A 51 6.97 -8.91 -14.05
C MET A 51 8.26 -9.67 -14.35
N ALA A 52 9.37 -8.99 -14.66
CA ALA A 52 10.68 -9.63 -14.81
C ALA A 52 11.14 -10.27 -13.49
N PHE A 53 10.98 -9.57 -12.35
CA PHE A 53 11.24 -10.10 -11.02
C PHE A 53 10.38 -11.34 -10.73
N HIS A 54 9.06 -11.26 -10.92
CA HIS A 54 8.14 -12.37 -10.72
C HIS A 54 8.47 -13.58 -11.61
N GLN A 55 8.89 -13.35 -12.85
CA GLN A 55 9.27 -14.40 -13.79
C GLN A 55 10.64 -15.03 -13.49
N SER A 56 11.48 -14.37 -12.69
CA SER A 56 12.77 -14.92 -12.27
C SER A 56 12.63 -16.03 -11.20
N ARG A 57 11.49 -16.08 -10.50
CA ARG A 57 11.14 -17.11 -9.52
C ARG A 57 10.82 -18.45 -10.22
N ASP A 58 10.99 -19.56 -9.48
CA ASP A 58 10.66 -20.90 -9.96
C ASP A 58 9.20 -20.97 -10.45
N ALA A 59 9.00 -21.37 -11.71
CA ALA A 59 7.69 -21.40 -12.34
C ALA A 59 6.67 -22.28 -11.59
N ALA A 60 7.13 -23.33 -10.90
CA ALA A 60 6.27 -24.21 -10.12
C ALA A 60 5.75 -23.56 -8.82
N ARG A 61 6.44 -22.52 -8.32
CA ARG A 61 6.17 -21.93 -7.00
C ARG A 61 5.85 -20.44 -7.03
N ARG A 62 6.20 -19.74 -8.12
CA ARG A 62 6.10 -18.27 -8.21
C ARG A 62 4.73 -17.73 -7.83
N GLN A 63 3.64 -18.42 -8.17
CA GLN A 63 2.29 -17.96 -7.84
C GLN A 63 1.95 -18.11 -6.36
N GLN A 64 2.46 -19.16 -5.71
CA GLN A 64 2.35 -19.31 -4.26
C GLN A 64 3.21 -18.26 -3.55
N GLN A 65 4.45 -18.09 -4.00
CA GLN A 65 5.39 -17.10 -3.44
C GLN A 65 4.89 -15.66 -3.59
N LEU A 66 4.22 -15.37 -4.72
CA LEU A 66 3.56 -14.07 -4.95
C LEU A 66 2.59 -13.73 -3.82
N HIS A 67 1.86 -14.71 -3.29
CA HIS A 67 0.80 -14.49 -2.29
C HIS A 67 1.23 -14.82 -0.85
N GLU A 68 2.48 -15.23 -0.61
CA GLU A 68 2.93 -15.68 0.71
C GLU A 68 2.89 -14.56 1.76
N SER A 69 3.16 -13.32 1.35
CA SER A 69 3.25 -12.17 2.25
C SER A 69 1.95 -11.36 2.35
N HIS A 70 0.88 -11.77 1.63
CA HIS A 70 -0.33 -10.98 1.39
C HIS A 70 -0.95 -10.42 2.70
N TYR A 71 -1.00 -9.09 2.82
CA TYR A 71 -1.39 -8.32 4.02
C TYR A 71 -0.63 -8.64 5.33
N SER A 72 0.37 -9.53 5.30
CA SER A 72 1.06 -10.01 6.50
C SER A 72 2.38 -9.27 6.72
N TYR A 73 3.25 -9.26 5.70
CA TYR A 73 4.52 -8.56 5.71
C TYR A 73 4.87 -8.08 4.30
N LEU A 74 5.83 -7.17 4.19
CA LEU A 74 6.37 -6.74 2.91
C LEU A 74 7.58 -7.61 2.56
N ASP A 75 7.55 -8.29 1.40
CA ASP A 75 8.75 -8.95 0.87
C ASP A 75 9.86 -7.88 0.68
N PRO A 76 11.04 -8.05 1.29
CA PRO A 76 12.14 -7.10 1.16
C PRO A 76 12.55 -6.82 -0.29
N GLU A 77 12.42 -7.81 -1.19
CA GLU A 77 12.72 -7.63 -2.61
C GLU A 77 11.62 -6.87 -3.35
N GLU A 78 10.38 -6.91 -2.85
CA GLU A 78 9.25 -6.16 -3.40
C GLU A 78 9.23 -4.71 -2.93
N ALA A 79 9.84 -4.39 -1.78
CA ALA A 79 9.88 -3.05 -1.20
C ALA A 79 10.38 -1.97 -2.20
N ARG A 80 11.33 -2.32 -3.07
CA ARG A 80 11.88 -1.43 -4.10
C ARG A 80 10.88 -0.99 -5.17
N PHE A 81 9.75 -1.68 -5.30
CA PHE A 81 8.72 -1.36 -6.29
C PHE A 81 7.67 -0.37 -5.76
N ILE A 82 7.68 -0.06 -4.46
CA ILE A 82 6.71 0.87 -3.89
C ILE A 82 7.12 2.30 -4.22
N THR A 83 6.23 3.03 -4.88
CA THR A 83 6.44 4.42 -5.27
C THR A 83 5.53 5.39 -4.49
N PRO A 84 5.89 6.67 -4.37
CA PRO A 84 5.01 7.69 -3.79
C PRO A 84 3.64 7.76 -4.47
N GLU A 85 3.59 7.55 -5.78
CA GLU A 85 2.36 7.55 -6.59
C GLU A 85 1.46 6.39 -6.20
N MET A 86 2.02 5.19 -5.99
CA MET A 86 1.27 4.04 -5.49
C MET A 86 0.75 4.29 -4.07
N ILE A 87 1.56 4.85 -3.17
CA ILE A 87 1.11 5.15 -1.80
C ILE A 87 -0.06 6.14 -1.84
N LYS A 88 -0.01 7.18 -2.66
CA LYS A 88 -1.12 8.15 -2.81
C LYS A 88 -2.37 7.54 -3.47
N ALA A 89 -2.19 6.56 -4.35
CA ALA A 89 -3.31 5.92 -5.05
C ALA A 89 -4.03 4.87 -4.19
N PHE A 90 -3.29 4.14 -3.37
CA PHE A 90 -3.83 3.02 -2.57
C PHE A 90 -4.12 3.36 -1.11
N CYS A 91 -3.60 4.48 -0.59
CA CYS A 91 -3.68 4.80 0.83
C CYS A 91 -4.17 6.24 1.06
N ILE A 92 -4.82 6.45 2.20
CA ILE A 92 -4.99 7.78 2.79
C ILE A 92 -3.68 8.13 3.51
N ALA A 93 -2.83 8.91 2.85
CA ALA A 93 -1.47 9.18 3.29
C ALA A 93 -1.16 10.68 3.29
N GLY A 94 -0.31 11.11 4.21
CA GLY A 94 0.09 12.50 4.38
C GLY A 94 0.47 12.83 5.83
N GLN A 95 0.72 14.11 6.07
CA GLN A 95 0.75 14.68 7.42
C GLN A 95 -0.63 14.53 8.08
N PRO A 96 -0.73 14.50 9.41
CA PRO A 96 -2.00 14.30 10.11
C PRO A 96 -3.12 15.23 9.63
N GLU A 97 -2.81 16.50 9.39
CA GLU A 97 -3.78 17.53 8.96
C GLU A 97 -4.30 17.23 7.55
N GLN A 98 -3.43 16.77 6.65
CA GLN A 98 -3.80 16.37 5.28
C GLN A 98 -4.66 15.10 5.29
N ILE A 99 -4.45 14.20 6.25
CA ILE A 99 -5.28 12.99 6.42
C ILE A 99 -6.68 13.39 6.92
N VAL A 100 -6.78 14.33 7.86
CA VAL A 100 -8.08 14.88 8.30
C VAL A 100 -8.85 15.48 7.13
N GLU A 101 -8.21 16.32 6.32
CA GLU A 101 -8.83 16.93 5.13
C GLU A 101 -9.35 15.87 4.15
N GLN A 102 -8.56 14.83 3.87
CA GLN A 102 -8.96 13.71 3.01
C GLN A 102 -10.17 12.95 3.58
N LEU A 103 -10.16 12.65 4.89
CA LEU A 103 -11.24 11.92 5.54
C LEU A 103 -12.53 12.74 5.60
N GLN A 104 -12.46 14.03 5.88
CA GLN A 104 -13.62 14.93 5.84
C GLN A 104 -14.21 15.05 4.42
N GLU A 105 -13.37 15.04 3.38
CA GLU A 105 -13.86 15.00 2.01
C GLU A 105 -14.54 13.68 1.68
N LEU A 106 -13.96 12.55 2.09
CA LEU A 106 -14.60 11.24 1.92
C LEU A 106 -15.90 11.13 2.70
N GLU A 107 -15.98 11.71 3.90
CA GLU A 107 -17.20 11.78 4.70
C GLU A 107 -18.30 12.57 3.98
N ARG A 108 -17.96 13.73 3.37
CA ARG A 108 -18.89 14.48 2.51
C ARG A 108 -19.39 13.67 1.31
N GLN A 109 -18.60 12.71 0.83
CA GLN A 109 -18.97 11.77 -0.24
C GLN A 109 -19.73 10.54 0.26
N GLY A 110 -19.99 10.44 1.57
CA GLY A 110 -20.80 9.39 2.18
C GLY A 110 -20.02 8.28 2.90
N LEU A 111 -18.68 8.41 3.03
CA LEU A 111 -17.90 7.49 3.86
C LEU A 111 -18.31 7.65 5.34
N ASN A 112 -18.61 6.54 6.02
CA ASN A 112 -19.02 6.55 7.43
C ASN A 112 -18.17 5.65 8.34
N ALA A 113 -17.23 4.89 7.77
CA ALA A 113 -16.34 4.01 8.51
C ALA A 113 -15.05 3.74 7.71
N ILE A 114 -13.95 3.50 8.42
CA ILE A 114 -12.68 3.03 7.85
C ILE A 114 -12.18 1.80 8.60
N ASN A 115 -11.43 0.95 7.90
CA ASN A 115 -10.70 -0.17 8.47
C ASN A 115 -9.22 -0.01 8.18
N PHE A 116 -8.38 -0.47 9.10
CA PHE A 116 -6.93 -0.46 8.92
C PHE A 116 -6.40 -1.81 8.45
N SER A 117 -5.65 -1.78 7.35
CA SER A 117 -4.78 -2.88 6.93
C SER A 117 -3.32 -2.53 7.27
N ILE A 118 -2.94 -2.70 8.54
CA ILE A 118 -1.60 -2.39 9.05
C ILE A 118 -0.91 -3.70 9.44
N PRO A 119 0.40 -3.87 9.18
CA PRO A 119 1.16 -5.02 9.67
C PRO A 119 1.03 -5.19 11.18
N ILE A 120 0.96 -6.46 11.63
CA ILE A 120 0.74 -6.84 13.03
C ILE A 120 1.71 -6.14 13.98
N GLU A 121 2.97 -6.01 13.58
CA GLU A 121 4.05 -5.40 14.37
C GLU A 121 3.87 -3.89 14.59
N LYS A 122 3.10 -3.22 13.71
CA LYS A 122 2.90 -1.77 13.71
C LYS A 122 1.51 -1.36 14.19
N GLN A 123 0.56 -2.29 14.26
CA GLN A 123 -0.86 -2.01 14.50
C GLN A 123 -1.11 -1.10 15.71
N TYR A 124 -0.56 -1.42 16.88
CA TYR A 124 -0.85 -0.67 18.12
C TYR A 124 -0.34 0.76 18.05
N ARG A 125 0.89 0.94 17.55
CA ARG A 125 1.51 2.27 17.49
C ARG A 125 0.78 3.16 16.47
N VAL A 126 0.51 2.62 15.28
CA VAL A 126 -0.18 3.35 14.22
C VAL A 126 -1.61 3.69 14.66
N THR A 127 -2.33 2.77 15.30
CA THR A 127 -3.67 3.04 15.84
C THR A 127 -3.65 4.12 16.92
N GLU A 128 -2.71 4.07 17.86
CA GLU A 128 -2.59 5.10 18.90
C GLU A 128 -2.29 6.48 18.30
N ASP A 129 -1.31 6.56 17.40
CA ASP A 129 -0.94 7.81 16.75
C ASP A 129 -2.10 8.36 15.90
N PHE A 130 -2.81 7.51 15.17
CA PHE A 130 -3.99 7.92 14.40
C PHE A 130 -5.11 8.45 15.31
N ALA A 131 -5.38 7.78 16.43
CA ALA A 131 -6.38 8.24 17.38
C ALA A 131 -6.04 9.64 17.94
N ARG A 132 -4.77 9.85 18.31
CA ARG A 132 -4.32 11.12 18.90
C ARG A 132 -4.20 12.27 17.90
N ARG A 133 -3.78 12.00 16.67
CA ARG A 133 -3.40 13.04 15.70
C ARG A 133 -4.43 13.26 14.59
N VAL A 134 -5.29 12.28 14.33
CA VAL A 134 -6.32 12.36 13.30
C VAL A 134 -7.70 12.33 13.94
N MET A 135 -8.09 11.27 14.65
CA MET A 135 -9.45 11.15 15.20
C MET A 135 -9.79 12.25 16.20
N ALA A 136 -8.84 12.71 17.02
CA ALA A 136 -9.06 13.82 17.94
C ALA A 136 -9.31 15.18 17.27
N ARG A 137 -9.15 15.27 15.94
CA ARG A 137 -9.29 16.49 15.12
C ARG A 137 -10.34 16.34 14.01
N MET A 138 -10.92 15.15 13.85
CA MET A 138 -12.11 14.91 13.05
C MET A 138 -13.31 15.50 13.78
#